data_AF-A0A9P7G8M5-F1
#
_entry.id   AF-A0A9P7G8M5-F1
#
_cell.length_a   1.000
_cell.length_b   1.000
_cell.length_c   1.000
_cell.angle_alpha   90.00
_cell.angle_beta   90.00
_cell.angle_gamma   90.00
#
_symmetry.space_group_name_H-M   'P 1'
#
loop_
_entity.id
_entity.type
_entity.pdbx_description
1 polymer ?
#
loop_
_entity_poly.entity_id
_entity_poly.type
_entity_poly.pdbx_seq_one_letter_code
_entity_poly.pdbx_strand_id
1 'polypeptide(L)' 'MRFESLRYSMDFFDGAHQVVLGGSYATIPRIAERKSFRNWYQRNYPYAWVGGRVAYDVAGVN' A
#
# COMPACT_ATOMS: atom_id res chain seq x y z
N MET A 1 -27.56 -15.91 1.22
CA MET A 1 -26.70 -14.72 1.06
C MET A 1 -26.26 -14.29 2.45
N ARG A 2 -25.00 -14.56 2.83
CA ARG A 2 -24.44 -14.17 4.14
C ARG A 2 -23.55 -12.95 3.93
N PHE A 3 -23.88 -11.83 4.58
CA PHE A 3 -23.08 -10.62 4.59
C PHE A 3 -21.83 -10.84 5.46
N GLU A 4 -20.75 -11.32 4.86
CA GLU A 4 -19.42 -11.31 5.47
C GLU A 4 -18.56 -10.22 4.83
N SER A 5 -18.99 -8.97 4.95
CA SER A 5 -18.51 -7.85 4.15
C SER A 5 -17.27 -7.11 4.70
N LEU A 6 -16.43 -7.75 5.53
CA LEU A 6 -15.24 -7.08 6.10
C LEU A 6 -13.91 -7.81 5.86
N ARG A 7 -13.90 -9.00 5.26
CA ARG A 7 -12.72 -9.88 5.21
C ARG A 7 -11.66 -9.57 4.13
N TYR A 8 -11.85 -8.57 3.28
CA TYR A 8 -10.87 -8.33 2.20
C TYR A 8 -9.57 -7.66 2.69
N SER A 9 -9.63 -6.82 3.73
CA SER A 9 -8.46 -6.05 4.19
C SER A 9 -8.05 -6.33 5.63
N MET A 10 -8.91 -6.97 6.44
CA MET A 10 -8.61 -7.22 7.85
C MET A 10 -7.46 -8.21 8.05
N ASP A 11 -7.33 -9.20 7.17
CA ASP A 11 -6.31 -10.26 7.29
C ASP A 11 -4.89 -9.75 7.01
N PHE A 12 -4.73 -8.55 6.45
CA PHE A 12 -3.45 -7.96 6.07
C PHE A 12 -2.90 -6.94 7.09
N PHE A 13 -3.61 -6.72 8.21
CA PHE A 13 -3.11 -5.94 9.36
C PHE A 13 -2.35 -6.83 10.36
N ASP A 14 -1.52 -7.73 9.85
CA ASP A 14 -0.75 -8.71 10.63
C ASP A 14 0.67 -8.24 10.98
N GLY A 15 1.04 -7.03 10.56
CA GLY A 15 2.39 -6.46 10.72
C GLY A 15 3.46 -7.10 9.82
N ALA A 16 3.11 -8.12 9.03
CA ALA A 16 3.99 -8.78 8.06
C ALA A 16 3.90 -8.13 6.66
N HIS A 17 2.83 -7.38 6.40
CA HIS A 17 2.58 -6.67 5.16
C HIS A 17 2.98 -5.19 5.27
N GLN A 18 3.71 -4.70 4.27
CA GLN A 18 4.04 -3.28 4.14
C GLN A 18 3.07 -2.61 3.18
N VAL A 19 2.61 -1.41 3.57
CA VAL A 19 1.70 -0.60 2.76
C VAL A 19 2.50 0.13 1.70
N VAL A 20 2.12 -0.06 0.44
CA VAL A 20 2.65 0.67 -0.71
C VAL A 20 1.59 1.64 -1.20
N LEU A 21 1.99 2.89 -1.39
CA LEU A 21 1.10 3.96 -1.84
C LEU A 21 1.29 4.24 -3.34
N GLY A 22 0.20 4.62 -4.01
CA GLY A 22 0.20 4.94 -5.43
C GLY A 22 0.00 3.72 -6.34
N GLY A 23 0.42 3.86 -7.60
CA GLY A 23 0.36 2.81 -8.62
C GLY A 23 1.68 2.71 -9.38
N SER A 24 1.99 1.49 -9.83
CA SER A 24 3.11 1.22 -10.74
C SER A 24 2.69 1.47 -12.19
N TYR A 25 3.62 1.38 -13.14
CA TYR A 25 3.32 1.50 -14.58
C TYR A 25 2.25 0.50 -15.06
N ALA A 26 2.11 -0.63 -14.36
CA ALA A 26 1.16 -1.68 -14.70
C ALA A 26 -0.18 -1.55 -13.95
N THR A 27 -0.33 -0.54 -13.10
CA THR A 27 -1.59 -0.26 -12.42
C THR A 27 -2.47 0.60 -13.34
N ILE A 28 -3.73 0.20 -13.55
CA ILE A 28 -4.70 0.93 -14.39
C ILE A 28 -4.80 2.39 -13.92
N PRO A 29 -4.74 3.40 -14.81
CA PRO A 29 -4.74 4.82 -14.44
C PRO A 29 -5.86 5.22 -13.48
N ARG A 30 -7.07 4.68 -13.69
CA ARG A 30 -8.25 4.91 -12.83
C ARG A 30 -8.08 4.47 -11.37
N ILE A 31 -7.14 3.56 -11.10
CA ILE A 31 -6.80 3.08 -9.76
C ILE A 31 -5.53 3.78 -9.26
N ALA A 32 -4.52 3.94 -10.11
CA ALA A 32 -3.24 4.56 -9.77
C ALA A 32 -3.37 6.05 -9.39
N GLU A 33 -4.33 6.77 -9.97
CA GLU A 33 -4.58 8.19 -9.69
C GLU A 33 -5.33 8.43 -8.37
N ARG A 34 -5.84 7.37 -7.72
CA ARG A 34 -6.55 7.52 -6.45
C ARG A 34 -5.55 7.72 -5.32
N LYS A 35 -5.58 8.90 -4.71
CA LYS A 35 -4.80 9.23 -3.50
C LYS A 35 -5.07 8.30 -2.31
N SER A 36 -6.25 7.67 -2.25
CA SER A 36 -6.64 6.76 -1.17
C SER A 36 -6.34 5.29 -1.44
N PHE A 37 -5.84 4.93 -2.63
CA PHE A 37 -5.50 3.55 -2.94
C PHE A 37 -4.26 3.13 -2.16
N ARG A 38 -4.40 2.04 -1.40
CA ARG A 38 -3.33 1.44 -0.59
C ARG A 38 -3.14 0.02 -1.09
N ASN A 39 -1.95 -0.27 -1.57
CA ASN A 39 -1.52 -1.62 -1.91
C ASN A 39 -0.77 -2.22 -0.71
N TRP A 40 -0.71 -3.54 -0.61
CA TRP A 40 -0.01 -4.22 0.47
C TRP A 40 0.75 -5.43 -0.06
N TYR A 41 2.01 -5.56 0.34
CA TYR A 41 2.86 -6.67 -0.05
C TYR A 41 3.56 -7.26 1.16
N GLN A 42 3.77 -8.57 1.16
CA GLN A 42 4.56 -9.25 2.18
C GLN A 42 6.02 -8.77 2.08
N ARG A 43 6.67 -8.60 3.24
CA ARG A 43 8.03 -8.03 3.34
C ARG A 43 9.09 -8.70 2.46
N ASN A 44 8.94 -9.99 2.14
CA ASN A 44 9.90 -10.76 1.35
C ASN A 44 9.37 -11.13 -0.05
N TYR A 45 8.49 -10.33 -0.65
CA TYR A 45 7.95 -10.61 -1.98
C TYR A 45 8.72 -9.84 -3.06
N PRO A 46 9.61 -10.48 -3.86
CA PRO A 46 10.53 -9.79 -4.76
C PRO A 46 9.92 -9.37 -6.11
N TYR A 47 8.69 -9.79 -6.41
CA TYR A 47 8.05 -9.54 -7.71
C TYR A 47 7.12 -8.32 -7.73
N ALA A 48 7.11 -7.52 -6.66
CA ALA A 48 6.30 -6.33 -6.62
C ALA A 48 7.02 -5.17 -7.35
N TRP A 49 6.35 -4.52 -8.31
CA TRP A 49 6.84 -3.29 -8.94
C TRP A 49 6.71 -2.11 -7.98
N VAL A 50 7.61 -2.08 -7.00
CA VAL A 50 7.60 -1.14 -5.89
C VAL A 50 8.93 -0.40 -5.87
N GLY A 51 8.87 0.91 -5.74
CA GLY A 51 10.03 1.76 -5.45
C GLY A 51 9.89 2.41 -4.07
N GLY A 52 11.01 2.82 -3.49
CA GLY A 52 11.04 3.59 -2.25
C GLY A 52 11.17 5.09 -2.54
N ARG A 53 10.45 5.93 -1.77
CA ARG A 53 10.74 7.36 -1.66
C ARG A 53 11.24 7.63 -0.25
N VAL A 54 12.40 8.28 -0.13
CA VAL A 54 13.00 8.62 1.16
C VAL A 54 12.36 9.91 1.67
N ALA A 55 11.87 9.90 2.90
CA ALA A 55 11.44 11.08 3.62
C ALA A 55 12.47 11.38 4.71
N TYR A 56 12.83 12.65 4.86
CA TYR A 56 13.71 13.12 5.90
C TYR A 56 12.90 13.93 6.90
N ASP A 57 13.27 13.83 8.16
CA ASP A 57 12.73 14.73 9.18
C ASP A 57 13.20 16.16 8.93
N VAL A 58 12.33 17.13 9.19
CA VAL A 58 12.69 18.54 9.10
C VAL A 58 13.26 18.93 10.45
N ALA A 59 14.58 18.90 10.58
CA ALA A 59 15.25 19.36 11.79
C ALA A 59 14.99 20.87 11.99
N GLY A 60 14.06 21.18 12.91
CA GLY A 60 13.85 22.52 13.46
C GLY A 60 12.68 23.30 12.88
N VAL A 61 11.45 23.02 13.36
CA VAL A 61 10.45 24.05 13.64
C VAL A 61 9.72 23.67 14.94
N ASN A 62 10.23 24.26 16.03
CA ASN A 62 9.80 24.27 17.45
C ASN A 62 9.94 22.98 18.25
#